data_AF-A0A147BGC3-F1
#
_entry.id   AF-A0A147BGC3-F1
#
_cell.length_a   1.000
_cell.length_b   1.000
_cell.length_c   1.000
_cell.angle_alpha   90.00
_cell.angle_beta   90.00
_cell.angle_gamma   90.00
#
_symmetry.space_group_name_H-M   'P 1'
#
loop_
_entity.id
_entity.type
_entity.pdbx_description
1 polymer ?
#
loop_
_entity_poly.entity_id
_entity_poly.type
_entity_poly.pdbx_seq_one_letter_code
_entity_poly.pdbx_strand_id
1 'polypeptide(L)'
;MEVKWMLAYFLLSSSLVFGIATKVETSTEKAPPNPTKPASSNVTPTQKETAASTSTQAKHKEATPKTTAAPQPSAPRPSTDPIICGLKNNNSDFALPSLQCTLRHLPQNLTKNWNNYMEARGKNESDLLNDICEAGKNGTNPDFMANYTENDKAMIHDTSTLCRIRHTTKSECKIPNLIE
;
A
#
# COMPACT_ATOMS: atom_id res chain seq x y z
N MET A 1 -32.96 13.70 35.25
CA MET A 1 -33.80 13.67 34.03
C MET A 1 -32.88 13.50 32.82
N GLU A 2 -32.06 12.44 32.78
CA GLU A 2 -30.86 12.43 31.90
C GLU A 2 -30.64 11.08 31.19
N VAL A 3 -31.09 9.96 31.76
CA VAL A 3 -30.95 8.64 31.12
C VAL A 3 -31.94 8.44 29.96
N LYS A 4 -33.11 9.10 30.01
CA LYS A 4 -34.14 8.99 28.97
C LYS A 4 -33.74 9.61 27.62
N TRP A 5 -32.77 10.54 27.61
CA TRP A 5 -32.34 11.22 26.38
C TRP A 5 -31.26 10.45 25.60
N MET A 6 -30.41 9.66 26.27
CA MET A 6 -29.36 8.87 25.62
C MET A 6 -29.93 7.71 24.78
N LEU A 7 -31.03 7.10 25.20
CA LEU A 7 -31.70 6.02 24.45
C LEU A 7 -32.33 6.50 23.13
N ALA A 8 -32.87 7.73 23.10
CA ALA A 8 -33.42 8.31 21.89
C ALA A 8 -32.34 8.55 20.82
N TYR A 9 -31.14 8.97 21.24
CA TYR A 9 -30.02 9.24 20.32
C TYR A 9 -29.45 7.95 19.70
N PHE A 10 -29.41 6.86 20.48
CA PHE A 10 -28.93 5.56 20.01
C PHE A 10 -29.91 4.91 19.02
N LEU A 11 -31.22 5.07 19.23
CA LEU A 11 -32.27 4.56 18.34
C LEU A 11 -32.44 5.39 17.06
N LEU A 12 -32.17 6.69 17.09
CA LEU A 12 -32.22 7.54 15.90
C LEU A 12 -31.02 7.29 14.97
N SER A 13 -29.86 6.93 15.54
CA SER A 13 -28.61 6.73 14.79
C SER A 13 -28.55 5.40 14.03
N SER A 14 -29.30 4.37 14.44
CA SER A 14 -29.38 3.09 13.73
C SER A 14 -30.29 3.12 12.50
N SER A 15 -31.12 4.16 12.35
CA SER A 15 -32.05 4.30 11.22
C SER A 15 -31.40 4.89 9.96
N LEU A 16 -30.19 5.46 10.05
CA LEU A 16 -29.47 6.03 8.90
C LEU A 16 -28.61 5.01 8.12
N VAL A 17 -28.60 3.74 8.51
CA VAL A 17 -27.88 2.64 7.82
C VAL A 17 -28.86 1.70 7.12
N PHE A 18 -29.90 2.26 6.51
CA PHE A 18 -30.66 1.57 5.45
C PHE A 18 -30.65 2.46 4.22
N GLY A 19 -29.59 2.31 3.42
CA GLY A 19 -29.58 2.80 2.05
C GLY A 19 -30.77 2.20 1.32
N ILE A 20 -31.64 3.06 0.82
CA ILE A 20 -32.77 2.66 -0.01
C ILE A 20 -32.18 2.07 -1.29
N ALA A 21 -32.25 0.75 -1.42
CA ALA A 21 -31.94 0.07 -2.67
C ALA A 21 -33.01 0.47 -3.69
N THR A 22 -32.74 1.51 -4.47
CA THR A 22 -33.53 1.82 -5.65
C THR A 22 -33.34 0.67 -6.64
N LYS A 23 -34.40 -0.11 -6.79
CA LYS A 23 -34.65 -1.05 -7.88
C LYS A 23 -34.21 -0.42 -9.20
N VAL A 24 -33.12 -0.92 -9.77
CA VAL A 24 -32.75 -0.62 -11.16
C VAL A 24 -33.77 -1.33 -12.03
N GLU A 25 -34.74 -0.56 -12.52
CA GLU A 25 -35.56 -1.01 -13.63
C GLU A 25 -34.71 -1.08 -14.89
N THR A 26 -34.82 -2.22 -15.56
CA THR A 26 -34.25 -2.53 -16.86
C THR A 26 -34.60 -1.44 -17.87
N SER A 27 -33.60 -0.71 -18.35
CA SER A 27 -33.69 0.04 -19.60
C SER A 27 -32.63 -0.48 -20.57
N THR A 28 -33.14 -1.02 -21.66
CA THR A 28 -32.44 -1.54 -22.84
C THR A 28 -31.74 -0.40 -23.57
N GLU A 29 -30.40 -0.39 -23.61
CA GLU A 29 -29.69 0.43 -24.61
C GLU A 29 -28.45 -0.29 -25.17
N LYS A 30 -28.56 -0.57 -26.48
CA LYS A 30 -27.63 -1.06 -27.50
C LYS A 30 -26.17 -1.36 -27.12
N ALA A 31 -25.78 -2.61 -27.38
CA ALA A 31 -24.40 -3.05 -27.56
C ALA A 31 -23.75 -2.43 -28.82
N PRO A 32 -22.45 -2.08 -28.79
CA PRO A 32 -21.68 -1.78 -29.98
C PRO A 32 -21.41 -3.07 -30.80
N PRO A 33 -21.37 -2.99 -32.14
CA PRO A 33 -21.33 -4.17 -33.00
C PRO A 33 -19.98 -4.89 -32.96
N ASN A 34 -20.08 -6.21 -32.86
CA ASN A 34 -19.01 -7.20 -32.94
C ASN A 34 -18.42 -7.22 -34.38
N PRO A 35 -17.09 -7.25 -34.59
CA PRO A 35 -16.52 -7.31 -35.92
C PRO A 35 -16.69 -8.71 -36.55
N THR A 36 -17.37 -8.73 -37.68
CA THR A 36 -17.66 -9.90 -38.51
C THR A 36 -16.41 -10.38 -39.26
N LYS A 37 -16.18 -11.69 -39.18
CA LYS A 37 -15.25 -12.49 -40.00
C LYS A 37 -15.52 -12.29 -41.50
N PRO A 38 -14.50 -12.16 -42.37
CA PRO A 38 -14.61 -12.57 -43.75
C PRO A 38 -13.98 -13.94 -43.96
N ALA A 39 -14.74 -14.83 -44.59
CA ALA A 39 -14.26 -16.07 -45.17
C ALA A 39 -13.79 -15.82 -46.62
N SER A 40 -12.70 -16.51 -46.97
CA SER A 40 -12.36 -17.10 -48.28
C SER A 40 -12.58 -16.33 -49.58
N SER A 41 -11.50 -16.14 -50.33
CA SER A 41 -11.53 -16.14 -51.79
C SER A 41 -10.28 -16.84 -52.35
N ASN A 42 -10.53 -17.89 -53.13
CA ASN A 42 -9.59 -18.76 -53.86
C ASN A 42 -8.63 -18.00 -54.78
N VAL A 43 -7.35 -18.42 -54.84
CA VAL A 43 -6.62 -18.63 -56.10
C VAL A 43 -5.58 -19.76 -55.92
N THR A 44 -5.78 -20.86 -56.66
CA THR A 44 -4.84 -21.99 -56.91
C THR A 44 -3.84 -21.58 -58.00
N PRO A 45 -2.58 -22.05 -58.02
CA PRO A 45 -2.18 -23.33 -58.67
C PRO A 45 -1.09 -24.06 -57.85
N THR A 46 -0.66 -25.30 -58.02
CA THR A 46 -1.01 -26.48 -58.81
C THR A 46 -0.20 -27.63 -58.18
N GLN A 47 -0.73 -28.84 -58.32
CA GLN A 47 -0.27 -30.15 -57.84
C GLN A 47 1.24 -30.48 -57.91
N LYS A 48 1.69 -31.23 -56.89
CA LYS A 48 2.48 -32.50 -56.90
C LYS A 48 3.16 -32.61 -55.51
N GLU A 49 3.27 -33.70 -54.79
CA GLU A 49 3.09 -35.13 -55.04
C GLU A 49 2.96 -35.82 -53.66
N THR A 50 2.35 -36.99 -53.66
CA THR A 50 2.15 -37.94 -52.57
C THR A 50 3.44 -38.38 -51.87
N ALA A 51 3.47 -38.43 -50.52
CA ALA A 51 3.93 -39.58 -49.72
C ALA A 51 3.98 -39.24 -48.20
N ALA A 52 3.76 -40.26 -47.38
CA ALA A 52 3.44 -40.22 -45.97
C ALA A 52 4.63 -40.03 -45.00
N SER A 53 4.27 -39.77 -43.73
CA SER A 53 5.02 -40.03 -42.48
C SER A 53 6.17 -39.07 -42.09
N THR A 54 5.99 -38.31 -41.01
CA THR A 54 6.50 -38.66 -39.65
C THR A 54 6.28 -37.47 -38.70
N SER A 55 5.52 -37.69 -37.63
CA SER A 55 5.36 -36.77 -36.50
C SER A 55 6.71 -36.51 -35.85
N THR A 56 7.11 -35.24 -35.71
CA THR A 56 8.19 -34.83 -34.80
C THR A 56 7.65 -33.77 -33.84
N GLN A 57 7.23 -34.22 -32.66
CA GLN A 57 7.00 -33.38 -31.50
C GLN A 57 8.31 -32.65 -31.14
N ALA A 58 8.29 -31.32 -31.23
CA ALA A 58 9.35 -30.49 -30.68
C ALA A 58 9.33 -30.59 -29.15
N LYS A 59 10.32 -31.29 -28.61
CA LYS A 59 10.61 -31.42 -27.19
C LYS A 59 10.97 -30.04 -26.63
N HIS A 60 10.03 -29.38 -25.94
CA HIS A 60 10.32 -28.15 -25.20
C HIS A 60 11.40 -28.45 -24.15
N LYS A 61 12.57 -27.81 -24.30
CA LYS A 61 13.59 -27.79 -23.24
C LYS A 61 13.09 -26.89 -22.11
N GLU A 62 12.86 -27.49 -20.97
CA GLU A 62 12.60 -26.81 -19.70
C GLU A 62 13.82 -25.94 -19.35
N ALA A 63 13.61 -24.63 -19.23
CA ALA A 63 14.65 -23.70 -18.81
C ALA A 63 14.87 -23.87 -17.30
N THR A 64 16.02 -24.43 -16.93
CA THR A 64 16.44 -24.53 -15.54
C THR A 64 16.53 -23.12 -14.92
N PRO A 65 15.88 -22.85 -13.78
CA PRO A 65 15.97 -21.56 -13.13
C PRO A 65 17.42 -21.32 -12.70
N LYS A 66 18.04 -20.25 -13.21
CA LYS A 66 19.32 -19.77 -12.70
C LYS A 66 19.09 -19.29 -11.28
N THR A 67 19.71 -19.94 -10.31
CA THR A 67 19.83 -19.44 -8.93
C THR A 67 20.65 -18.15 -8.95
N THR A 68 19.97 -17.01 -9.04
CA THR A 68 20.58 -15.69 -8.79
C THR A 68 20.93 -15.64 -7.30
N ALA A 69 22.20 -15.40 -6.98
CA ALA A 69 22.62 -15.19 -5.60
C ALA A 69 21.80 -14.07 -4.96
N ALA A 70 21.42 -14.25 -3.69
CA ALA A 70 20.68 -13.25 -2.94
C ALA A 70 21.45 -11.90 -2.97
N PRO A 71 20.76 -10.76 -3.14
CA PRO A 71 21.40 -9.45 -3.10
C PRO A 71 22.24 -9.30 -1.83
N GLN A 72 23.42 -8.71 -1.93
CA GLN A 72 24.22 -8.37 -0.75
C GLN A 72 23.39 -7.50 0.22
N PRO A 73 23.65 -7.61 1.54
CA PRO A 73 23.01 -6.73 2.52
C PRO A 73 23.24 -5.28 2.11
N SER A 74 22.14 -4.52 1.99
CA SER A 74 22.23 -3.08 1.77
C SER A 74 23.03 -2.45 2.91
N ALA A 75 23.76 -1.36 2.63
CA ALA A 75 24.42 -0.59 3.67
C ALA A 75 23.43 -0.27 4.80
N PRO A 76 23.88 -0.19 6.07
CA PRO A 76 23.02 0.13 7.19
C PRO A 76 22.26 1.42 6.88
N ARG A 77 20.93 1.32 6.82
CA ARG A 77 20.04 2.46 6.64
C ARG A 77 19.15 2.56 7.87
N PRO A 78 18.79 3.79 8.30
CA PRO A 78 17.72 3.96 9.27
C PRO A 78 16.45 3.25 8.79
N SER A 79 15.79 2.56 9.71
CA SER A 79 14.56 1.82 9.46
C SER A 79 13.34 2.74 9.40
N THR A 80 13.46 4.01 9.74
CA THR A 80 12.42 5.02 9.45
C THR A 80 12.82 5.82 8.22
N ASP A 81 11.85 6.31 7.44
CA ASP A 81 12.10 7.14 6.26
C ASP A 81 13.00 8.34 6.61
N PRO A 82 14.24 8.41 6.11
CA PRO A 82 15.18 9.48 6.47
C PRO A 82 14.69 10.88 6.09
N ILE A 83 13.76 11.00 5.14
CA ILE A 83 13.20 12.29 4.73
C ILE A 83 12.38 12.92 5.87
N ILE A 84 11.80 12.12 6.77
CA ILE A 84 11.02 12.65 7.91
C ILE A 84 11.82 13.62 8.78
N CYS A 85 13.13 13.40 8.89
CA CYS A 85 14.02 14.25 9.65
C CYS A 85 14.34 15.56 8.92
N GLY A 86 14.39 15.53 7.58
CA GLY A 86 14.43 16.74 6.78
C GLY A 86 13.18 17.59 6.98
N LEU A 87 11.99 16.96 7.01
CA LEU A 87 10.73 17.66 7.30
C LEU A 87 10.76 18.30 8.69
N LYS A 88 11.18 17.55 9.71
CA LYS A 88 11.32 18.04 11.08
C LYS A 88 12.28 19.23 11.19
N ASN A 89 13.47 19.10 10.60
CA ASN A 89 14.51 20.15 10.67
C ASN A 89 14.07 21.43 9.96
N ASN A 90 13.20 21.32 8.94
CA ASN A 90 12.60 22.44 8.25
C ASN A 90 11.33 22.97 8.92
N ASN A 91 11.00 22.52 10.14
CA ASN A 91 9.77 22.86 10.86
C ASN A 91 8.50 22.61 10.04
N SER A 92 8.50 21.56 9.21
CA SER A 92 7.33 21.19 8.42
C SER A 92 6.24 20.58 9.31
N ASP A 93 5.01 21.04 9.12
CA ASP A 93 3.81 20.49 9.76
C ASP A 93 3.53 19.02 9.40
N PHE A 94 4.28 18.44 8.44
CA PHE A 94 4.08 17.06 8.00
C PHE A 94 4.92 16.03 8.75
N ALA A 95 5.97 16.43 9.47
CA ALA A 95 6.89 15.48 10.09
C ALA A 95 6.22 14.63 11.17
N LEU A 96 5.60 15.27 12.17
CA LEU A 96 4.92 14.58 13.26
C LEU A 96 3.69 13.78 12.79
N PRO A 97 2.79 14.32 11.93
CA PRO A 97 1.70 13.54 11.36
C PRO A 97 2.16 12.31 10.58
N SER A 98 3.29 12.39 9.86
CA SER A 98 3.86 11.23 9.16
C SER A 98 4.28 10.13 10.14
N LEU A 99 4.87 10.49 11.28
CA LEU A 99 5.22 9.53 12.33
C LEU A 99 3.97 8.93 13.00
N GLN A 100 2.97 9.75 13.28
CA GLN A 100 1.68 9.30 13.85
C GLN A 100 0.96 8.32 12.92
N CYS A 101 0.93 8.62 11.62
CA CYS A 101 0.46 7.69 10.60
C CYS A 101 1.25 6.38 10.64
N THR A 102 2.57 6.45 10.78
CA THR A 102 3.43 5.25 10.85
C THR A 102 3.05 4.38 12.04
N LEU A 103 3.00 4.96 13.24
CA LEU A 103 2.60 4.28 14.48
C LEU A 103 1.25 3.56 14.35
N ARG A 104 0.29 4.19 13.66
CA ARG A 104 -1.04 3.66 13.42
C ARG A 104 -1.09 2.47 12.45
N HIS A 105 -0.16 2.43 11.48
CA HIS A 105 -0.19 1.46 10.38
C HIS A 105 0.86 0.35 10.49
N LEU A 106 1.77 0.43 11.46
CA LEU A 106 2.65 -0.68 11.80
C LEU A 106 1.86 -1.87 12.37
N PRO A 107 2.39 -3.10 12.26
CA PRO A 107 1.82 -4.23 12.97
C PRO A 107 1.81 -4.03 14.48
N GLN A 108 0.80 -4.61 15.12
CA GLN A 108 0.52 -4.39 16.54
C GLN A 108 1.71 -4.68 17.45
N ASN A 109 2.55 -5.67 17.14
CA ASN A 109 3.74 -5.98 17.94
C ASN A 109 4.76 -4.83 17.92
N LEU A 110 4.98 -4.20 16.76
CA LEU A 110 5.92 -3.08 16.62
C LEU A 110 5.34 -1.81 17.23
N THR A 111 4.07 -1.49 16.97
CA THR A 111 3.39 -0.35 17.58
C THR A 111 3.41 -0.45 19.10
N LYS A 112 3.12 -1.64 19.65
CA LYS A 112 3.19 -1.87 21.10
C LYS A 112 4.60 -1.65 21.65
N ASN A 113 5.63 -2.11 20.95
CA ASN A 113 7.01 -1.87 21.39
C ASN A 113 7.38 -0.38 21.38
N TRP A 114 6.95 0.38 20.37
CA TRP A 114 7.18 1.83 20.30
C TRP A 114 6.45 2.56 21.44
N ASN A 115 5.20 2.17 21.70
CA ASN A 115 4.42 2.73 22.82
C ASN A 115 5.03 2.39 24.18
N ASN A 116 5.45 1.14 24.39
CA ASN A 116 6.12 0.72 25.63
C ASN A 116 7.42 1.51 25.85
N TYR A 117 8.20 1.73 24.78
CA TYR A 117 9.41 2.55 24.85
C TYR A 117 9.09 3.98 25.30
N MET A 118 8.07 4.60 24.70
CA MET A 118 7.63 5.95 25.05
C MET A 118 7.14 6.02 26.49
N GLU A 119 6.28 5.10 26.91
CA GLU A 119 5.73 5.03 28.27
C GLU A 119 6.84 4.83 29.31
N ALA A 120 7.74 3.88 29.10
CA ALA A 120 8.85 3.60 30.01
C ALA A 120 9.84 4.76 30.16
N ARG A 121 9.86 5.70 29.20
CA ARG A 121 10.74 6.86 29.19
C ARG A 121 10.01 8.18 29.47
N GLY A 122 8.69 8.16 29.69
CA GLY A 122 7.88 9.38 29.84
C GLY A 122 7.91 10.28 28.61
N LYS A 123 8.02 9.69 27.42
CA LYS A 123 8.15 10.37 26.13
C LYS A 123 6.81 10.41 25.39
N ASN A 124 6.64 11.41 24.54
CA ASN A 124 5.54 11.48 23.57
C ASN A 124 6.05 11.21 22.14
N GLU A 125 5.15 11.26 21.16
CA GLU A 125 5.49 11.00 19.75
C GLU A 125 6.46 12.04 19.16
N SER A 126 6.47 13.27 19.66
CA SER A 126 7.46 14.29 19.28
C SER A 126 8.85 13.96 19.81
N ASP A 127 8.94 13.48 21.06
CA ASP A 127 10.19 13.00 21.64
C ASP A 127 10.71 11.77 20.89
N LEU A 128 9.81 10.85 20.50
CA LEU A 128 10.16 9.72 19.66
C LEU A 128 10.68 10.16 18.29
N LEU A 129 10.05 11.16 17.68
CA LEU A 129 10.55 11.75 16.42
C LEU A 129 11.95 12.36 16.60
N ASN A 130 12.22 12.99 17.74
CA ASN A 130 13.57 13.48 18.08
C ASN A 130 14.56 12.32 18.14
N ASP A 131 14.27 11.25 18.89
CA ASP A 131 15.16 10.10 19.02
C ASP A 131 15.48 9.43 17.67
N ILE A 132 14.46 9.27 16.83
CA ILE A 132 14.61 8.72 15.47
C ILE A 132 15.56 9.60 14.65
N CYS A 133 15.40 10.91 14.71
CA CYS A 133 16.23 11.82 13.93
C CYS A 133 17.65 11.98 14.48
N GLU A 134 17.85 11.92 15.79
CA GLU A 134 19.19 11.89 16.37
C GLU A 134 19.96 10.64 15.97
N ALA A 135 19.33 9.46 16.02
CA ALA A 135 19.94 8.23 15.50
C ALA A 135 20.19 8.31 13.98
N GLY A 136 19.23 8.87 13.24
CA GLY A 136 19.30 9.01 11.79
C GLY A 136 20.48 9.86 11.30
N LYS A 137 20.98 10.82 12.09
CA LYS A 137 22.20 11.60 11.77
C LYS A 137 23.43 10.71 11.58
N ASN A 138 23.47 9.59 12.30
CA ASN A 138 24.56 8.62 12.23
C ASN A 138 24.25 7.45 11.27
N GLY A 139 23.13 7.51 10.54
CA GLY A 139 22.67 6.42 9.68
C GLY A 139 22.19 5.19 10.46
N THR A 140 21.93 5.33 11.77
CA THR A 140 21.54 4.23 12.65
C THR A 140 20.07 4.30 13.03
N ASN A 141 19.61 3.25 13.71
CA ASN A 141 18.32 3.22 14.38
C ASN A 141 18.45 3.67 15.83
N PRO A 142 17.36 4.15 16.45
CA PRO A 142 17.28 4.28 17.90
C PRO A 142 17.61 2.97 18.61
N ASP A 143 18.25 3.05 19.77
CA ASP A 143 18.72 1.88 20.53
C ASP A 143 17.60 0.90 20.88
N PHE A 144 16.37 1.38 21.09
CA PHE A 144 15.23 0.51 21.41
C PHE A 144 14.85 -0.43 20.26
N MET A 145 15.35 -0.17 19.05
CA MET A 145 15.17 -1.00 17.86
C MET A 145 16.36 -1.94 17.60
N ALA A 146 17.37 -1.98 18.48
CA ALA A 146 18.58 -2.79 18.28
C ALA A 146 18.27 -4.29 18.07
N ASN A 147 17.20 -4.80 18.69
CA ASN A 147 16.80 -6.21 18.62
C ASN A 147 15.79 -6.51 17.50
N TYR A 148 15.48 -5.54 16.64
CA TYR A 148 14.52 -5.75 15.56
C TYR A 148 15.13 -6.61 14.45
N THR A 149 14.32 -7.50 13.89
CA THR A 149 14.75 -8.29 12.72
C THR A 149 14.88 -7.38 11.49
N GLU A 150 15.61 -7.83 10.47
CA GLU A 150 15.67 -7.08 9.20
C GLU A 150 14.29 -6.91 8.55
N ASN A 151 13.39 -7.88 8.74
CA ASN A 151 12.01 -7.77 8.28
C ASN A 151 11.23 -6.69 9.03
N ASP A 152 11.37 -6.61 10.35
CA ASP A 152 10.74 -5.54 11.14
C ASP A 152 11.25 -4.16 10.69
N LYS A 153 12.56 -4.04 10.48
CA LYS A 153 13.20 -2.82 9.99
C LYS A 153 12.69 -2.40 8.61
N ALA A 154 12.59 -3.35 7.67
CA ALA A 154 12.09 -3.10 6.32
C ALA A 154 10.62 -2.64 6.37
N MET A 155 9.80 -3.29 7.18
CA MET A 155 8.39 -2.96 7.32
C MET A 155 8.17 -1.55 7.91
N ILE A 156 9.00 -1.15 8.88
CA ILE A 156 8.98 0.24 9.39
C ILE A 156 9.39 1.22 8.31
N HIS A 157 10.38 0.85 7.50
CA HIS A 157 10.89 1.72 6.43
C HIS A 157 9.81 1.96 5.38
N ASP A 158 9.16 0.89 4.91
CA ASP A 158 8.09 0.97 3.93
C ASP A 158 6.88 1.75 4.47
N THR A 159 6.44 1.44 5.70
CA THR A 159 5.28 2.08 6.32
C THR A 159 5.52 3.58 6.53
N SER A 160 6.70 3.95 7.04
CA SER A 160 7.05 5.36 7.26
C SER A 160 7.18 6.14 5.96
N THR A 161 7.74 5.52 4.92
CA THR A 161 7.83 6.11 3.58
C THR A 161 6.43 6.39 3.01
N LEU A 162 5.53 5.41 3.09
CA LEU A 162 4.16 5.57 2.61
C LEU A 162 3.39 6.65 3.37
N CYS A 163 3.53 6.69 4.69
CA CYS A 163 2.91 7.71 5.54
C CYS A 163 3.43 9.11 5.23
N ARG A 164 4.75 9.27 5.05
CA ARG A 164 5.32 10.55 4.60
C ARG A 164 4.73 10.97 3.26
N ILE A 165 4.69 10.06 2.28
CA ILE A 165 4.12 10.37 0.95
C ILE A 165 2.68 10.84 1.09
N ARG A 166 1.85 10.15 1.87
CA ARG A 166 0.45 10.53 2.10
C ARG A 166 0.31 11.96 2.63
N HIS A 167 1.17 12.38 3.55
CA HIS A 167 1.08 13.73 4.14
C HIS A 167 1.72 14.82 3.27
N THR A 168 2.77 14.50 2.52
CA THR A 168 3.53 15.49 1.73
C THR A 168 3.05 15.64 0.29
N THR A 169 2.28 14.67 -0.22
CA THR A 169 1.78 14.71 -1.59
C THR A 169 0.48 15.49 -1.64
N LYS A 170 0.43 16.49 -2.53
CA LYS A 170 -0.78 17.26 -2.79
C LYS A 170 -1.84 16.33 -3.39
N SER A 171 -3.04 16.29 -2.80
CA SER A 171 -4.16 15.55 -3.38
C SER A 171 -4.59 16.20 -4.70
N GLU A 172 -4.61 15.43 -5.78
CA GLU A 172 -5.14 15.88 -7.06
C GLU A 172 -6.67 16.01 -7.03
N CYS A 173 -7.33 15.26 -6.14
CA CYS A 173 -8.76 15.37 -5.89
C CYS A 173 -9.04 16.51 -4.90
N LYS A 174 -9.61 17.60 -5.41
CA LYS A 174 -10.24 18.62 -4.56
C LYS A 174 -11.49 17.97 -3.97
N ILE A 175 -11.47 17.61 -2.69
CA ILE A 175 -12.70 17.21 -1.99
C ILE A 175 -13.50 18.51 -1.81
N PRO A 176 -14.62 18.71 -2.53
CA PRO A 176 -15.45 19.88 -2.29
C PRO A 176 -15.87 19.87 -0.82
N ASN A 177 -15.78 21.03 -0.14
CA ASN A 177 -16.36 21.17 1.18
C ASN A 177 -17.88 20.92 1.04
N LEU A 178 -18.36 19.80 1.57
CA LEU A 178 -19.76 19.40 1.52
C LEU A 178 -20.59 20.04 2.66
N ILE A 179 -20.05 21.06 3.32
CA ILE A 179 -20.72 21.76 4.42
C ILE A 179 -20.71 23.26 4.07
N GLU A 180 -21.89 23.78 3.76
CA GLU A 180 -22.26 25.20 3.65
C GLU A 180 -23.33 25.50 4.70
#